data_AF-A0A5E7EDQ4-F1
#
_entry.id   AF-A0A5E7EDQ4-F1
#
_cell.length_a   1.000
_cell.length_b   1.000
_cell.length_c   1.000
_cell.angle_alpha   90.00
_cell.angle_beta   90.00
_cell.angle_gamma   90.00
#
_symmetry.space_group_name_H-M   'P 1'
#
loop_
_entity.id
_entity.type
_entity.pdbx_description
1 polymer ?
#
loop_
_entity_poly.entity_id
_entity_poly.type
_entity_poly.pdbx_seq_one_letter_code
_entity_poly.pdbx_strand_id
1 'polypeptide(L)'
;MPAPSTSLRPALVLWLYAAAIVHILAGLTLTWAGHSGLLDGYLQVLELAFWGADPVPAAGHEQQVWWLALFGATLQSYSLYMLALVHIGNRSKAPMVWGWLIAGILLWAPQDMWLSAQQQVWSHLWLDGFALLVLLPPLVWLYRHDRKKSLPEIAPNESNPFAGGAYKRVLITGGTGFIGEAVVNQLLDAGHSVSVLTRDPLNAANLFNGRVRCVHSLNELSRDEAFDAVINLAGAPVAGPRWTAKRQAQLLASRVGTTEALMTWLKNTKHKPTLWIQASAIGFYGVRDASESLDERASKGDGFMAELCARWEATAQPATEFGVRQVVLRLGVVFGPGGALTPLLLPFRLGFGGRMGDGRQIMSWVHRDDVLQVIARAFDDESLVGTYNMVAPETVTQAAFAANAGKVLKRPVWFHIPAAPVRALAGEMAELFFDGQRVVPQRLTEAGYTFRFPTLDAALRDLT
;
A
#
# COMPACT_ATOMS: atom_id res chain seq x y z
N MET A 1 25.83 -36.68 -3.61
CA MET A 1 24.61 -35.88 -3.42
C MET A 1 24.92 -34.80 -2.40
N PRO A 2 24.82 -33.50 -2.72
CA PRO A 2 24.88 -32.47 -1.69
C PRO A 2 23.62 -32.59 -0.83
N ALA A 3 23.78 -32.53 0.50
CA ALA A 3 22.66 -32.52 1.43
C ALA A 3 21.75 -31.32 1.11
N PRO A 4 20.41 -31.46 1.19
CA PRO A 4 19.52 -30.33 1.01
C PRO A 4 19.83 -29.31 2.10
N SER A 5 20.26 -28.10 1.71
CA SER A 5 20.39 -26.98 2.63
C SER A 5 18.99 -26.66 3.17
N THR A 6 18.66 -27.16 4.36
CA THR A 6 17.42 -26.80 5.03
C THR A 6 17.45 -25.30 5.27
N SER A 7 16.65 -24.56 4.50
CA SER A 7 16.53 -23.13 4.72
C SER A 7 16.05 -22.89 6.16
N LEU A 8 16.70 -21.97 6.87
CA LEU A 8 16.47 -21.68 8.29
C LEU A 8 14.99 -21.30 8.58
N ARG A 9 14.30 -20.68 7.61
CA ARG A 9 12.92 -20.22 7.75
C ARG A 9 11.92 -21.35 8.05
N PRO A 10 11.77 -22.42 7.23
CA PRO A 10 10.93 -23.57 7.55
C PRO A 10 11.17 -24.15 8.94
N ALA A 11 12.43 -24.25 9.37
CA ALA A 11 12.77 -24.77 10.69
C ALA A 11 12.25 -23.87 11.82
N LEU A 12 12.41 -22.55 11.70
CA LEU A 12 11.88 -21.58 12.66
C LEU A 12 10.35 -21.52 12.67
N VAL A 13 9.70 -21.67 11.52
CA VAL A 13 8.24 -21.74 11.45
C VAL A 13 7.73 -23.03 12.11
N LEU A 14 8.37 -24.17 11.84
CA LEU A 14 8.05 -25.44 12.48
C LEU A 14 8.24 -25.37 14.00
N TRP A 15 9.31 -24.70 14.45
CA TRP A 15 9.55 -24.44 15.86
C TRP A 15 8.40 -23.66 16.51
N LEU A 16 7.91 -22.61 15.86
CA LEU A 16 6.78 -21.82 16.39
C LEU A 16 5.47 -22.61 16.40
N TYR A 17 5.25 -23.49 15.43
CA TYR A 17 4.13 -24.44 15.49
C TYR A 17 4.24 -25.39 16.67
N ALA A 18 5.43 -25.97 16.88
CA ALA A 18 5.68 -26.86 18.01
C ALA A 18 5.46 -26.14 19.34
N ALA A 19 5.98 -24.91 19.46
CA ALA A 19 5.76 -24.06 20.63
C ALA A 19 4.26 -23.82 20.88
N ALA A 20 3.47 -23.49 19.85
CA ALA A 20 2.03 -23.30 19.98
C ALA A 20 1.29 -24.57 20.42
N ILE A 21 1.67 -25.73 19.88
CA ILE A 21 1.11 -27.02 20.32
C ILE A 21 1.46 -27.30 21.78
N VAL A 22 2.71 -27.06 22.19
CA VAL A 22 3.11 -27.21 23.60
C VAL A 22 2.29 -26.30 24.51
N HIS A 23 2.00 -25.06 24.12
CA HIS A 23 1.16 -24.16 24.92
C HIS A 23 -0.31 -24.64 25.00
N ILE A 24 -0.86 -25.24 23.93
CA ILE A 24 -2.18 -25.88 23.97
C ILE A 24 -2.18 -27.02 24.99
N LEU A 25 -1.16 -27.90 24.93
CA LEU A 25 -1.05 -29.04 25.84
C LEU A 25 -0.82 -28.61 27.30
N ALA A 26 0.00 -27.59 27.52
CA ALA A 26 0.20 -26.99 28.83
C ALA A 26 -1.11 -26.41 29.36
N GLY A 27 -1.84 -25.63 28.54
CA GLY A 27 -3.14 -25.09 28.91
C GLY A 27 -4.16 -26.18 29.27
N LEU A 28 -4.23 -27.26 28.50
CA LEU A 28 -5.07 -28.42 28.82
C LEU A 28 -4.67 -29.08 30.14
N THR A 29 -3.38 -29.22 30.39
CA THR A 29 -2.86 -29.81 31.63
C THR A 29 -3.23 -28.92 32.81
N LEU A 30 -3.00 -27.61 32.74
CA LEU A 30 -3.37 -26.66 33.79
C LEU A 30 -4.88 -26.65 34.07
N THR A 31 -5.72 -26.81 33.04
CA THR A 31 -7.18 -26.87 33.19
C THR A 31 -7.67 -28.07 33.99
N TRP A 32 -7.08 -29.24 33.77
CA TRP A 32 -7.66 -30.50 34.25
C TRP A 32 -6.83 -31.22 35.32
N ALA A 33 -5.54 -30.90 35.45
CA ALA A 33 -4.62 -31.62 36.32
C ALA A 33 -4.55 -31.08 37.76
N GLY A 34 -5.25 -29.98 38.08
CA GLY A 34 -5.17 -29.34 39.39
C GLY A 34 -5.51 -30.24 40.58
N HIS A 35 -6.40 -31.21 40.42
CA HIS A 35 -6.76 -32.20 41.46
C HIS A 35 -6.07 -33.57 41.30
N SER A 36 -5.16 -33.70 40.32
CA SER A 36 -4.58 -34.99 39.94
C SER A 36 -3.30 -35.36 40.70
N GLY A 37 -2.79 -34.45 41.53
CA GLY A 37 -1.47 -34.59 42.16
C GLY A 37 -0.30 -34.14 41.28
N LEU A 38 -0.50 -33.99 39.96
CA LEU A 38 0.58 -33.66 39.01
C LEU A 38 1.17 -32.26 39.21
N LEU A 39 0.40 -31.34 39.80
CA LEU A 39 0.79 -29.95 39.99
C LEU A 39 1.04 -29.58 41.46
N ASP A 40 1.05 -30.57 42.37
CA ASP A 40 1.17 -30.33 43.82
C ASP A 40 2.45 -29.58 44.18
N GLY A 41 3.58 -29.95 43.56
CA GLY A 41 4.84 -29.24 43.79
C GLY A 41 4.80 -27.77 43.33
N TYR A 42 4.04 -27.47 42.27
CA TYR A 42 3.82 -26.09 41.82
C TYR A 42 2.87 -25.34 42.77
N LEU A 43 1.78 -25.99 43.17
CA LEU A 43 0.80 -25.42 44.09
C LEU A 43 1.44 -25.10 45.45
N GLN A 44 2.27 -26.00 45.98
CA GLN A 44 3.01 -25.82 47.24
C GLN A 44 3.98 -24.64 47.20
N VAL A 45 4.63 -24.37 46.05
CA VAL A 45 5.52 -23.20 45.91
C VAL A 45 4.73 -21.91 46.06
N LEU A 46 3.54 -21.83 45.47
CA LEU A 46 2.66 -20.68 45.60
C LEU A 46 2.09 -20.56 47.01
N GLU A 47 1.64 -21.66 47.60
CA GLU A 47 1.17 -21.69 48.98
C GLU A 47 2.24 -21.17 49.95
N LEU A 48 3.48 -21.64 49.82
CA LEU A 48 4.61 -21.16 50.63
C LEU A 48 4.87 -19.66 50.41
N ALA A 49 4.75 -19.16 49.18
CA ALA A 49 5.02 -17.76 48.86
C ALA A 49 4.04 -16.80 49.56
N PHE A 50 2.77 -17.20 49.70
CA PHE A 50 1.74 -16.32 50.24
C PHE A 50 1.30 -16.67 51.68
N TRP A 51 1.42 -17.93 52.12
CA TRP A 51 1.06 -18.42 53.46
C TRP A 51 2.27 -18.78 54.32
N GLY A 52 3.48 -18.81 53.77
CA GLY A 52 4.69 -19.17 54.52
C GLY A 52 4.60 -20.59 55.09
N ALA A 53 5.02 -20.77 56.34
CA ALA A 53 4.94 -22.06 57.03
C ALA A 53 3.57 -22.33 57.67
N ASP A 54 2.62 -21.40 57.56
CA ASP A 54 1.29 -21.55 58.15
C ASP A 54 0.42 -22.54 57.36
N PRO A 55 -0.50 -23.26 58.01
CA PRO A 55 -1.39 -24.19 57.32
C PRO A 55 -2.34 -23.43 56.37
N VAL A 56 -2.35 -23.85 55.10
CA VAL A 56 -3.23 -23.29 54.07
C VAL A 56 -4.67 -23.73 54.35
N PRO A 57 -5.64 -22.81 54.46
CA PRO A 57 -7.04 -23.17 54.57
C PRO A 57 -7.50 -23.98 53.35
N ALA A 58 -8.30 -25.03 53.55
CA ALA A 58 -8.80 -25.87 52.46
C ALA A 58 -9.51 -25.04 51.35
N ALA A 59 -10.28 -24.02 51.74
CA ALA A 59 -10.91 -23.11 50.79
C ALA A 59 -9.91 -22.29 49.94
N GLY A 60 -8.73 -21.98 50.49
CA GLY A 60 -7.66 -21.29 49.77
C GLY A 60 -7.01 -22.19 48.72
N HIS A 61 -6.75 -23.45 49.07
CA HIS A 61 -6.24 -24.46 48.14
C HIS A 61 -7.23 -24.69 46.98
N GLU A 62 -8.51 -24.90 47.28
CA GLU A 62 -9.57 -25.05 46.26
C GLU A 62 -9.66 -23.83 45.33
N GLN A 63 -9.54 -22.62 45.89
CA GLN A 63 -9.52 -21.39 45.10
C GLN A 63 -8.30 -21.32 44.17
N GLN A 64 -7.12 -21.74 44.64
CA GLN A 64 -5.91 -21.78 43.84
C GLN A 64 -6.00 -22.77 42.68
N VAL A 65 -6.54 -23.97 42.94
CA VAL A 65 -6.80 -24.98 41.91
C VAL A 65 -7.80 -24.46 40.87
N TRP A 66 -8.84 -23.75 41.30
CA TRP A 66 -9.79 -23.12 40.39
C TRP A 66 -9.15 -22.04 39.50
N TRP A 67 -8.31 -21.16 40.07
CA TRP A 67 -7.59 -20.13 39.31
C TRP A 67 -6.65 -20.74 38.27
N LEU A 68 -5.94 -21.81 38.65
CA LEU A 68 -5.06 -22.54 37.75
C LEU A 68 -5.84 -23.12 36.56
N ALA A 69 -7.03 -23.66 36.83
CA ALA A 69 -7.87 -24.22 35.80
C ALA A 69 -8.38 -23.17 34.81
N LEU A 70 -8.81 -22.01 35.33
CA LEU A 70 -9.27 -20.86 34.55
C LEU A 70 -8.14 -20.27 33.69
N PHE A 71 -6.93 -20.17 34.25
CA PHE A 71 -5.74 -19.75 33.51
C PHE A 71 -5.41 -20.73 32.38
N GLY A 72 -5.45 -22.04 32.66
CA GLY A 72 -5.26 -23.08 31.65
C GLY A 72 -6.24 -22.95 30.48
N ALA A 73 -7.53 -22.71 30.76
CA ALA A 73 -8.55 -22.55 29.72
C ALA A 73 -8.30 -21.29 28.87
N THR A 74 -7.85 -20.21 29.51
CA THR A 74 -7.47 -18.97 28.83
C THR A 74 -6.24 -19.16 27.95
N LEU A 75 -5.22 -19.87 28.44
CA LEU A 75 -4.00 -20.17 27.70
C LEU A 75 -4.29 -20.98 26.43
N GLN A 76 -5.25 -21.91 26.46
CA GLN A 76 -5.68 -22.65 25.27
C GLN A 76 -6.20 -21.72 24.17
N SER A 77 -7.03 -20.72 24.52
CA SER A 77 -7.53 -19.73 23.57
C SER A 77 -6.40 -18.91 22.93
N TYR A 78 -5.47 -18.38 23.75
CA TYR A 78 -4.30 -17.65 23.25
C TYR A 78 -3.41 -18.52 22.36
N SER A 79 -3.27 -19.80 22.69
CA SER A 79 -2.46 -20.73 21.91
C SER A 79 -3.05 -21.01 20.54
N LEU A 80 -4.38 -21.05 20.41
CA LEU A 80 -5.06 -21.12 19.11
C LEU A 80 -4.83 -19.86 18.28
N TYR A 81 -4.88 -18.67 18.89
CA TYR A 81 -4.53 -17.43 18.20
C TYR A 81 -3.06 -17.41 17.75
N MET A 82 -2.15 -17.89 18.59
CA MET A 82 -0.74 -18.03 18.24
C MET A 82 -0.55 -18.98 17.06
N LEU A 83 -1.19 -20.15 17.09
CA LEU A 83 -1.17 -21.12 15.99
C LEU A 83 -1.70 -20.51 14.69
N ALA A 84 -2.81 -19.76 14.76
CA ALA A 84 -3.40 -19.07 13.63
C ALA A 84 -2.46 -17.99 13.06
N LEU A 85 -1.84 -17.17 13.91
CA LEU A 85 -0.88 -16.14 13.49
C LEU A 85 0.38 -16.75 12.89
N VAL A 86 0.92 -17.83 13.46
CA VAL A 86 2.05 -18.57 12.86
C VAL A 86 1.66 -19.12 11.49
N HIS A 87 0.43 -19.64 11.34
CA HIS A 87 -0.07 -20.12 10.05
C HIS A 87 -0.25 -19.03 9.01
N ILE A 88 -0.85 -17.91 9.40
CA ILE A 88 -1.04 -16.75 8.53
C ILE A 88 0.32 -16.16 8.13
N GLY A 89 1.25 -16.00 9.09
CA GLY A 89 2.60 -15.49 8.85
C GLY A 89 3.40 -16.39 7.91
N ASN A 90 3.29 -17.71 8.05
CA ASN A 90 3.91 -18.65 7.13
C ASN A 90 3.36 -18.53 5.70
N ARG A 91 2.03 -18.51 5.55
CA ARG A 91 1.33 -18.44 4.25
C ARG A 91 1.55 -17.12 3.53
N SER A 92 1.36 -16.02 4.25
CA SER A 92 1.39 -14.66 3.70
C SER A 92 2.79 -14.09 3.56
N LYS A 93 3.76 -14.62 4.31
CA LYS A 93 5.12 -14.04 4.45
C LYS A 93 5.07 -12.56 4.85
N ALA A 94 4.01 -12.13 5.55
CA ALA A 94 3.83 -10.75 5.94
C ALA A 94 4.60 -10.46 7.24
N PRO A 95 5.59 -9.54 7.24
CA PRO A 95 6.41 -9.28 8.42
C PRO A 95 5.57 -8.80 9.61
N MET A 96 4.48 -8.07 9.36
CA MET A 96 3.60 -7.55 10.41
C MET A 96 2.98 -8.64 11.28
N VAL A 97 2.76 -9.85 10.75
CA VAL A 97 2.19 -10.96 11.53
C VAL A 97 3.17 -11.41 12.63
N TRP A 98 4.46 -11.49 12.31
CA TRP A 98 5.51 -11.75 13.30
C TRP A 98 5.63 -10.58 14.29
N GLY A 99 5.47 -9.34 13.81
CA GLY A 99 5.47 -8.14 14.64
C GLY A 99 4.38 -8.15 15.72
N TRP A 100 3.16 -8.60 15.38
CA TRP A 100 2.07 -8.70 16.36
C TRP A 100 2.30 -9.79 17.41
N LEU A 101 2.92 -10.92 17.03
CA LEU A 101 3.33 -11.95 17.99
C LEU A 101 4.39 -11.41 18.97
N ILE A 102 5.39 -10.68 18.46
CA ILE A 102 6.40 -10.01 19.30
C ILE A 102 5.75 -9.00 20.24
N ALA A 103 4.85 -8.16 19.73
CA ALA A 103 4.16 -7.15 20.53
C ALA A 103 3.34 -7.78 21.65
N GLY A 104 2.63 -8.88 21.39
CA GLY A 104 1.89 -9.62 22.41
C GLY A 104 2.79 -10.14 23.53
N ILE A 105 3.93 -10.75 23.17
CA ILE A 105 4.92 -11.27 24.13
C ILE A 105 5.51 -10.13 24.98
N LEU A 106 5.90 -9.02 24.35
CA LEU A 106 6.48 -7.86 25.03
C LEU A 106 5.46 -7.09 25.89
N LEU A 107 4.17 -7.23 25.61
CA LEU A 107 3.13 -6.67 26.46
C LEU A 107 2.92 -7.54 27.71
N TRP A 108 2.81 -8.86 27.53
CA TRP A 108 2.49 -9.80 28.61
C TRP A 108 3.67 -10.05 29.56
N ALA A 109 4.84 -10.45 29.02
CA ALA A 109 5.93 -10.98 29.83
C ALA A 109 6.47 -10.00 30.90
N PRO A 110 6.67 -8.70 30.63
CA PRO A 110 7.13 -7.78 31.66
C PRO A 110 6.17 -7.64 32.84
N GLN A 111 4.86 -7.75 32.59
CA GLN A 111 3.84 -7.65 33.63
C GLN A 111 3.85 -8.91 34.50
N ASP A 112 3.86 -10.09 33.88
CA ASP A 112 3.84 -11.37 34.59
C ASP A 112 5.10 -11.57 35.43
N MET A 113 6.27 -11.25 34.84
CA MET A 113 7.54 -11.29 35.54
C MET A 113 7.60 -10.28 36.69
N TRP A 114 7.09 -9.05 36.51
CA TRP A 114 7.06 -8.05 37.57
C TRP A 114 6.21 -8.50 38.76
N LEU A 115 4.99 -8.99 38.50
CA LEU A 115 4.09 -9.51 39.53
C LEU A 115 4.70 -10.71 40.28
N SER A 116 5.32 -11.63 39.54
CA SER A 116 5.99 -12.81 40.12
C SER A 116 7.20 -12.43 40.96
N ALA A 117 7.97 -11.42 40.55
CA ALA A 117 9.10 -10.91 41.31
C ALA A 117 8.68 -10.27 42.65
N GLN A 118 7.55 -9.55 42.67
CA GLN A 118 7.02 -8.95 43.90
C GLN A 118 6.69 -10.01 44.97
N GLN A 119 6.25 -11.19 44.53
CA GLN A 119 5.89 -12.32 45.41
C GLN A 119 7.03 -13.34 45.55
N GLN A 120 8.23 -13.04 45.06
CA GLN A 120 9.41 -13.91 45.09
C GLN A 120 9.18 -15.33 44.49
N VAL A 121 8.28 -15.45 43.51
CA VAL A 121 8.01 -16.71 42.81
C VAL A 121 9.03 -16.89 41.69
N TRP A 122 10.23 -17.35 42.04
CA TRP A 122 11.37 -17.47 41.11
C TRP A 122 11.14 -18.46 39.96
N SER A 123 10.32 -19.49 40.17
CA SER A 123 9.99 -20.47 39.14
C SER A 123 9.30 -19.82 37.92
N HIS A 124 8.44 -18.83 38.13
CA HIS A 124 7.78 -18.09 37.05
C HIS A 124 8.79 -17.26 36.25
N LEU A 125 9.67 -16.53 36.95
CA LEU A 125 10.72 -15.73 36.30
C LEU A 125 11.63 -16.58 35.39
N TRP A 126 11.97 -17.80 35.83
CA TRP A 126 12.72 -18.75 35.02
C TRP A 126 11.94 -19.25 33.81
N LEU A 127 10.67 -19.61 33.99
CA LEU A 127 9.79 -20.07 32.92
C LEU A 127 9.59 -19.00 31.85
N ASP A 128 9.29 -17.77 32.26
CA ASP A 128 9.08 -16.64 31.36
C ASP A 128 10.38 -16.24 30.66
N GLY A 129 11.49 -16.18 31.40
CA GLY A 129 12.80 -15.91 30.83
C GLY A 129 13.19 -16.93 29.75
N PHE A 130 12.93 -18.21 30.00
CA PHE A 130 13.12 -19.27 29.03
C PHE A 130 12.18 -19.13 27.81
N ALA A 131 10.90 -18.84 28.04
CA ALA A 131 9.94 -18.62 26.96
C ALA A 131 10.35 -17.45 26.06
N LEU A 132 10.81 -16.33 26.63
CA LEU A 132 11.33 -15.19 25.89
C LEU A 132 12.55 -15.55 25.04
N LEU A 133 13.51 -16.28 25.63
CA LEU A 133 14.72 -16.75 24.94
C LEU A 133 14.37 -17.65 23.75
N VAL A 134 13.33 -18.46 23.88
CA VAL A 134 12.95 -19.46 22.88
C VAL A 134 12.03 -18.89 21.78
N LEU A 135 11.19 -17.91 22.10
CA LEU A 135 10.19 -17.38 21.17
C LEU A 135 10.66 -16.12 20.44
N LEU A 136 11.32 -15.18 21.12
CA LEU A 136 11.67 -13.89 20.51
C LEU A 136 12.71 -14.00 19.39
N PRO A 137 13.83 -14.74 19.51
CA PRO A 137 14.82 -14.78 18.45
C PRO A 137 14.29 -15.34 17.11
N PRO A 138 13.54 -16.47 17.07
CA PRO A 138 12.87 -16.93 15.85
C PRO A 138 11.93 -15.89 15.25
N LEU A 139 11.11 -15.23 16.07
CA LEU A 139 10.15 -14.22 15.62
C LEU A 139 10.84 -12.97 15.05
N VAL A 140 11.87 -12.46 15.73
CA VAL A 140 12.66 -11.31 15.26
C VAL A 140 13.37 -11.64 13.96
N TRP A 141 13.93 -12.86 13.86
CA TRP A 141 14.55 -13.32 12.62
C TRP A 141 13.54 -13.38 11.48
N LEU A 142 12.37 -13.98 11.70
CA LEU A 142 11.30 -14.10 10.69
C LEU A 142 10.78 -12.73 10.27
N TYR A 143 10.56 -11.83 11.23
CA TYR A 143 10.20 -10.44 10.98
C TYR A 143 11.21 -9.76 10.05
N ARG A 144 12.51 -9.85 10.37
CA ARG A 144 13.57 -9.23 9.55
C ARG A 144 13.71 -9.90 8.18
N HIS A 145 13.64 -11.23 8.13
CA HIS A 145 13.77 -12.01 6.89
C HIS A 145 12.64 -11.69 5.92
N ASP A 146 11.39 -11.78 6.38
CA ASP A 146 10.22 -11.52 5.55
C ASP A 146 10.10 -10.02 5.24
N ARG A 147 10.54 -9.11 6.13
CA ARG A 147 10.64 -7.67 5.82
C ARG A 147 11.65 -7.39 4.71
N LYS A 148 12.81 -8.05 4.72
CA LYS A 148 13.85 -7.89 3.70
C LYS A 148 13.40 -8.42 2.33
N LYS A 149 12.55 -9.45 2.29
CA LYS A 149 11.93 -9.96 1.05
C LYS A 149 10.66 -9.24 0.63
N SER A 150 9.98 -8.56 1.55
CA SER A 150 8.86 -7.68 1.22
C SER A 150 9.31 -6.32 0.70
N LEU A 151 10.58 -5.95 0.94
CA LEU A 151 11.24 -4.95 0.10
C LEU A 151 11.30 -5.55 -1.30
N PRO A 152 10.89 -4.82 -2.35
CA PRO A 152 10.93 -5.34 -3.71
C PRO A 152 12.36 -5.79 -4.03
N GLU A 153 12.54 -7.10 -4.07
CA GLU A 153 13.68 -7.72 -4.73
C GLU A 153 13.57 -7.25 -6.18
N ILE A 154 14.55 -6.48 -6.64
CA ILE A 154 14.64 -6.04 -8.02
C ILE A 154 14.75 -7.33 -8.83
N ALA A 155 13.61 -7.86 -9.28
CA ALA A 155 13.57 -8.75 -10.41
C ALA A 155 14.35 -8.04 -11.52
N PRO A 156 15.20 -8.73 -12.29
CA PRO A 156 15.75 -8.14 -13.50
C PRO A 156 14.55 -7.81 -14.37
N ASN A 157 14.11 -6.56 -14.32
CA ASN A 157 13.04 -6.06 -15.13
C ASN A 157 13.49 -6.30 -16.57
N GLU A 158 12.56 -6.72 -17.41
CA GLU A 158 12.55 -6.25 -18.79
C GLU A 158 13.00 -4.78 -18.76
N SER A 159 14.13 -4.49 -19.41
CA SER A 159 14.89 -3.23 -19.38
C SER A 159 14.15 -2.05 -18.72
N ASN A 160 14.64 -1.58 -17.57
CA ASN A 160 14.18 -0.31 -16.96
C ASN A 160 13.99 0.74 -18.08
N PRO A 161 12.80 1.30 -18.28
CA PRO A 161 12.51 2.08 -19.48
C PRO A 161 13.22 3.42 -19.55
N PHE A 162 13.78 3.88 -18.42
CA PHE A 162 14.63 5.06 -18.39
C PHE A 162 16.10 4.73 -18.66
N ALA A 163 16.49 3.46 -18.74
CA ALA A 163 17.86 3.05 -18.99
C ALA A 163 18.26 3.20 -20.46
N GLY A 164 19.54 3.48 -20.71
CA GLY A 164 20.11 3.60 -22.06
C GLY A 164 20.04 5.01 -22.67
N GLY A 165 19.28 5.92 -22.07
CA GLY A 165 19.24 7.33 -22.44
C GLY A 165 20.42 8.15 -21.89
N ALA A 166 20.53 9.40 -22.34
CA ALA A 166 21.49 10.35 -21.77
C ALA A 166 21.11 10.67 -20.31
N TYR A 167 22.12 10.91 -19.47
CA TYR A 167 21.92 11.37 -18.10
C TYR A 167 21.05 12.64 -18.06
N LYS A 168 20.12 12.70 -17.09
CA LYS A 168 19.20 13.82 -16.90
C LYS A 168 19.04 14.15 -15.42
N ARG A 169 18.82 15.41 -15.12
CA ARG A 169 18.42 15.96 -13.82
C ARG A 169 16.93 16.24 -13.87
N VAL A 170 16.17 15.57 -13.01
CA VAL A 170 14.70 15.59 -13.04
C VAL A 170 14.16 16.21 -11.77
N LEU A 171 13.32 17.25 -11.90
CA LEU A 171 12.54 17.80 -10.80
C LEU A 171 11.17 17.14 -10.78
N ILE A 172 10.80 16.51 -9.67
CA ILE A 172 9.54 15.77 -9.54
C ILE A 172 8.69 16.33 -8.40
N THR A 173 7.43 16.61 -8.68
CA THR A 173 6.42 16.84 -7.63
C THR A 173 5.52 15.61 -7.50
N GLY A 174 5.01 15.36 -6.29
CA GLY A 174 4.25 14.12 -6.04
C GLY A 174 5.11 12.86 -6.13
N GLY A 175 6.44 13.00 -6.00
CA GLY A 175 7.41 11.89 -6.07
C GLY A 175 7.21 10.82 -5.00
N THR A 176 6.57 11.14 -3.88
CA THR A 176 6.23 10.17 -2.82
C THR A 176 4.87 9.48 -3.02
N GLY A 177 4.18 9.79 -4.13
CA GLY A 177 2.88 9.22 -4.46
C GLY A 177 2.98 7.90 -5.22
N PHE A 178 1.84 7.23 -5.45
CA PHE A 178 1.75 5.91 -6.06
C PHE A 178 2.46 5.75 -7.42
N ILE A 179 2.34 6.75 -8.31
CA ILE A 179 3.04 6.78 -9.61
C ILE A 179 4.45 7.37 -9.43
N GLY A 180 4.55 8.46 -8.67
CA GLY A 180 5.80 9.19 -8.48
C GLY A 180 6.91 8.34 -7.86
N GLU A 181 6.60 7.49 -6.89
CA GLU A 181 7.58 6.63 -6.23
C GLU A 181 8.20 5.64 -7.22
N ALA A 182 7.38 5.09 -8.12
CA ALA A 182 7.85 4.19 -9.16
C ALA A 182 8.72 4.93 -10.19
N VAL A 183 8.32 6.13 -10.62
CA VAL A 183 9.12 6.98 -11.52
C VAL A 183 10.46 7.34 -10.89
N VAL A 184 10.47 7.78 -9.63
CA VAL A 184 11.69 8.18 -8.91
C VAL A 184 12.66 7.00 -8.81
N ASN A 185 12.19 5.83 -8.38
CA ASN A 185 13.05 4.65 -8.24
C ASN A 185 13.60 4.21 -9.59
N GLN A 186 12.79 4.15 -10.65
CA GLN A 186 13.29 3.76 -11.98
C GLN A 186 14.28 4.77 -12.55
N LEU A 187 14.07 6.08 -12.35
CA LEU A 187 15.03 7.10 -12.77
C LEU A 187 16.37 6.96 -12.04
N LEU A 188 16.35 6.74 -10.71
CA LEU A 188 17.56 6.50 -9.92
C LEU A 188 18.30 5.24 -10.37
N ASP A 189 17.57 4.15 -10.58
CA ASP A 189 18.14 2.87 -11.00
C ASP A 189 18.69 2.92 -12.44
N ALA A 190 18.19 3.85 -13.27
CA ALA A 190 18.74 4.17 -14.59
C ALA A 190 19.93 5.16 -14.55
N GLY A 191 20.29 5.68 -13.37
CA GLY A 191 21.44 6.57 -13.17
C GLY A 191 21.14 8.06 -13.31
N HIS A 192 19.88 8.48 -13.42
CA HIS A 192 19.50 9.89 -13.43
C HIS A 192 19.56 10.51 -12.02
N SER A 193 19.70 11.83 -11.94
CA SER A 193 19.58 12.57 -10.68
C SER A 193 18.17 13.09 -10.49
N VAL A 194 17.61 12.90 -9.30
CA VAL A 194 16.23 13.27 -9.00
C VAL A 194 16.18 14.23 -7.81
N SER A 195 15.50 15.37 -8.01
CA SER A 195 15.08 16.29 -6.94
C SER A 195 13.57 16.18 -6.74
N VAL A 196 13.12 15.99 -5.51
CA VAL A 196 11.70 15.82 -5.17
C VAL A 196 11.20 17.03 -4.37
N LEU A 197 10.23 17.76 -4.92
CA LEU A 197 9.46 18.77 -4.18
C LEU A 197 8.39 18.07 -3.34
N THR A 198 8.49 18.20 -2.02
CA THR A 198 7.63 17.49 -1.06
C THR A 198 7.29 18.36 0.14
N ARG A 199 6.13 18.11 0.75
CA ARG A 199 5.71 18.76 2.00
C ARG A 199 6.45 18.21 3.23
N ASP A 200 7.05 17.03 3.10
CA ASP A 200 7.79 16.33 4.16
C ASP A 200 9.11 15.80 3.59
N PRO A 201 10.19 16.60 3.62
CA PRO A 201 11.49 16.21 3.09
C PRO A 201 12.15 15.05 3.83
N LEU A 202 11.97 14.95 5.15
CA LEU A 202 12.58 13.89 5.95
C LEU A 202 11.98 12.52 5.62
N ASN A 203 10.66 12.45 5.52
CA ASN A 203 9.98 11.22 5.12
C ASN A 203 10.34 10.82 3.69
N ALA A 204 10.37 11.77 2.75
CA ALA A 204 10.80 11.51 1.38
C ALA A 204 12.26 11.01 1.31
N ALA A 205 13.18 11.61 2.07
CA ALA A 205 14.57 11.16 2.13
C ALA A 205 14.67 9.72 2.64
N ASN A 206 13.91 9.38 3.68
CA ASN A 206 13.83 8.01 4.19
C ASN A 206 13.25 7.03 3.16
N LEU A 207 12.17 7.41 2.46
CA LEU A 207 11.52 6.59 1.45
C LEU A 207 12.48 6.18 0.32
N PHE A 208 13.39 7.07 -0.06
CA PHE A 208 14.35 6.84 -1.14
C PHE A 208 15.78 6.53 -0.66
N ASN A 209 15.96 6.17 0.62
CA ASN A 209 17.26 5.83 1.22
C ASN A 209 18.33 6.93 1.02
N GLY A 210 17.93 8.21 1.08
CA GLY A 210 18.82 9.36 0.89
C GLY A 210 19.32 9.56 -0.54
N ARG A 211 18.83 8.79 -1.53
CA ARG A 211 19.29 8.85 -2.93
C ARG A 211 18.75 10.06 -3.72
N VAL A 212 17.76 10.77 -3.18
CA VAL A 212 17.16 11.95 -3.83
C VAL A 212 17.42 13.21 -3.03
N ARG A 213 17.50 14.35 -3.72
CA ARG A 213 17.46 15.67 -3.08
C ARG A 213 16.01 16.03 -2.79
N CYS A 214 15.62 16.12 -1.51
CA CYS A 214 14.29 16.57 -1.13
C CYS A 214 14.29 18.07 -0.83
N VAL A 215 13.36 18.82 -1.43
CA VAL A 215 13.16 20.25 -1.17
C VAL A 215 11.73 20.50 -0.70
N HIS A 216 11.56 21.40 0.27
CA HIS A 216 10.24 21.78 0.77
C HIS A 216 9.61 22.89 -0.07
N SER A 217 10.45 23.79 -0.59
CA SER A 217 10.07 24.94 -1.41
C SER A 217 10.96 25.07 -2.62
N LEU A 218 10.40 25.55 -3.73
CA LEU A 218 11.16 25.88 -4.94
C LEU A 218 12.14 27.04 -4.72
N ASN A 219 11.98 27.83 -3.66
CA ASN A 219 12.93 28.87 -3.27
C ASN A 219 14.28 28.31 -2.77
N GLU A 220 14.33 27.01 -2.43
CA GLU A 220 15.59 26.32 -2.06
C GLU A 220 16.42 25.94 -3.30
N LEU A 221 15.84 26.05 -4.50
CA LEU A 221 16.53 25.83 -5.75
C LEU A 221 17.17 27.13 -6.22
N SER A 222 18.46 27.08 -6.56
CA SER A 222 19.14 28.25 -7.12
C SER A 222 18.59 28.59 -8.50
N ARG A 223 18.62 29.87 -8.88
CA ARG A 223 18.25 30.30 -10.25
C ARG A 223 19.21 29.79 -11.32
N ASP A 224 20.44 29.44 -10.93
CA ASP A 224 21.46 28.85 -11.79
C ASP A 224 21.37 27.32 -11.84
N GLU A 225 20.50 26.71 -11.03
CA GLU A 225 20.30 25.26 -11.06
C GLU A 225 19.54 24.87 -12.33
N ALA A 226 20.04 23.85 -13.02
CA ALA A 226 19.48 23.37 -14.26
C ALA A 226 18.85 21.98 -14.08
N PHE A 227 17.64 21.83 -14.59
CA PHE A 227 16.93 20.56 -14.72
C PHE A 227 16.66 20.32 -16.20
N ASP A 228 16.76 19.08 -16.63
CA ASP A 228 16.51 18.68 -18.01
C ASP A 228 15.03 18.35 -18.22
N ALA A 229 14.35 17.87 -17.17
CA ALA A 229 12.92 17.58 -17.18
C ALA A 229 12.24 17.94 -15.85
N VAL A 230 10.96 18.34 -15.94
CA VAL A 230 10.05 18.50 -14.80
C VAL A 230 8.89 17.52 -14.95
N ILE A 231 8.60 16.74 -13.91
CA ILE A 231 7.44 15.84 -13.85
C ILE A 231 6.52 16.28 -12.72
N ASN A 232 5.37 16.83 -13.07
CA ASN A 232 4.39 17.32 -12.11
C ASN A 232 3.29 16.27 -11.87
N LEU A 233 3.46 15.44 -10.83
CA LEU A 233 2.48 14.42 -10.42
C LEU A 233 1.76 14.80 -9.11
N ALA A 234 2.01 16.00 -8.57
CA ALA A 234 1.43 16.43 -7.30
C ALA A 234 -0.09 16.56 -7.39
N GLY A 235 -0.75 15.94 -6.41
CA GLY A 235 -2.18 16.10 -6.20
C GLY A 235 -2.61 15.31 -4.97
N ALA A 236 -3.45 15.91 -4.13
CA ALA A 236 -4.10 15.17 -3.06
C ALA A 236 -5.01 14.08 -3.66
N PRO A 237 -5.11 12.88 -3.03
CA PRO A 237 -6.00 11.82 -3.51
C PRO A 237 -7.44 12.30 -3.68
N VAL A 238 -8.05 12.03 -4.83
CA VAL A 238 -9.44 12.44 -5.10
C VAL A 238 -10.46 11.57 -4.35
N ALA A 239 -10.15 10.27 -4.21
CA ALA A 239 -10.88 9.35 -3.35
C ALA A 239 -10.56 9.61 -1.87
N GLY A 240 -11.56 9.47 -0.99
CA GLY A 240 -11.42 9.65 0.45
C GLY A 240 -12.64 10.33 1.07
N PRO A 241 -12.48 11.41 1.84
CA PRO A 241 -13.59 12.15 2.42
C PRO A 241 -14.52 12.77 1.36
N ARG A 242 -15.80 12.93 1.71
CA ARG A 242 -16.81 13.63 0.90
C ARG A 242 -16.29 15.00 0.41
N TRP A 243 -16.61 15.34 -0.83
CA TRP A 243 -16.23 16.60 -1.45
C TRP A 243 -17.08 17.77 -0.94
N THR A 244 -16.73 18.25 0.24
CA THR A 244 -17.20 19.56 0.75
C THR A 244 -16.45 20.69 0.04
N ALA A 245 -16.93 21.93 0.12
CA ALA A 245 -16.24 23.10 -0.44
C ALA A 245 -14.78 23.22 0.07
N LYS A 246 -14.54 22.93 1.36
CA LYS A 246 -13.20 22.88 1.96
C LYS A 246 -12.32 21.81 1.29
N ARG A 247 -12.88 20.62 1.05
CA ARG A 247 -12.14 19.52 0.39
C ARG A 247 -11.87 19.83 -1.08
N GLN A 248 -12.83 20.40 -1.79
CA GLN A 248 -12.66 20.84 -3.18
C GLN A 248 -11.56 21.90 -3.29
N ALA A 249 -11.55 22.90 -2.41
CA ALA A 249 -10.48 23.90 -2.33
C ALA A 249 -9.10 23.27 -2.07
N GLN A 250 -9.03 22.26 -1.18
CA GLN A 250 -7.79 21.51 -0.94
C GLN A 250 -7.34 20.72 -2.19
N LEU A 251 -8.26 20.08 -2.91
CA LEU A 251 -7.96 19.34 -4.14
C LEU A 251 -7.42 20.26 -5.24
N LEU A 252 -8.03 21.45 -5.39
CA LEU A 252 -7.55 22.52 -6.27
C LEU A 252 -6.17 23.02 -5.86
N ALA A 253 -5.99 23.43 -4.60
CA ALA A 253 -4.72 23.97 -4.11
C ALA A 253 -3.55 22.99 -4.28
N SER A 254 -3.79 21.69 -4.04
CA SER A 254 -2.77 20.64 -4.18
C SER A 254 -2.31 20.38 -5.63
N ARG A 255 -2.99 20.96 -6.62
CA ARG A 255 -2.73 20.79 -8.05
C ARG A 255 -2.42 22.12 -8.70
N VAL A 256 -3.39 23.02 -8.73
CA VAL A 256 -3.28 24.38 -9.30
C VAL A 256 -2.21 25.16 -8.55
N GLY A 257 -2.30 25.25 -7.21
CA GLY A 257 -1.33 26.03 -6.42
C GLY A 257 0.11 25.50 -6.54
N THR A 258 0.30 24.18 -6.56
CA THR A 258 1.62 23.58 -6.81
C THR A 258 2.12 23.89 -8.23
N THR A 259 1.23 23.87 -9.22
CA THR A 259 1.57 24.18 -10.61
C THR A 259 1.89 25.66 -10.80
N GLU A 260 1.15 26.58 -10.17
CA GLU A 260 1.44 28.02 -10.14
C GLU A 260 2.81 28.32 -9.54
N ALA A 261 3.16 27.65 -8.44
CA ALA A 261 4.48 27.77 -7.82
C ALA A 261 5.59 27.30 -8.76
N LEU A 262 5.38 26.17 -9.45
CA LEU A 262 6.33 25.69 -10.46
C LEU A 262 6.41 26.63 -11.67
N MET A 263 5.31 27.25 -12.13
CA MET A 263 5.33 28.23 -13.21
C MET A 263 6.11 29.48 -12.81
N THR A 264 5.97 29.93 -11.57
CA THR A 264 6.75 31.06 -11.03
C THR A 264 8.24 30.72 -10.98
N TRP A 265 8.58 29.51 -10.54
CA TRP A 265 9.96 29.03 -10.59
C TRP A 265 10.48 28.93 -12.04
N LEU A 266 9.69 28.35 -12.94
CA LEU A 266 10.03 28.18 -14.36
C LEU A 266 10.28 29.52 -15.03
N LYS A 267 9.48 30.56 -14.72
CA LYS A 267 9.69 31.92 -15.23
C LYS A 267 11.04 32.49 -14.79
N ASN A 268 11.43 32.23 -13.53
CA ASN A 268 12.59 32.86 -12.89
C ASN A 268 13.92 32.10 -13.03
N THR A 269 13.89 30.80 -13.37
CA THR A 269 15.13 30.03 -13.59
C THR A 269 15.85 30.48 -14.87
N LYS A 270 17.19 30.48 -14.86
CA LYS A 270 18.01 30.82 -16.03
C LYS A 270 18.04 29.70 -17.06
N HIS A 271 18.06 28.45 -16.60
CA HIS A 271 18.12 27.28 -17.45
C HIS A 271 16.74 26.62 -17.51
N LYS A 272 16.06 26.78 -18.65
CA LYS A 272 14.75 26.16 -18.86
C LYS A 272 14.94 24.65 -19.09
N PRO A 273 14.11 23.79 -18.48
CA PRO A 273 14.08 22.37 -18.82
C PRO A 273 13.62 22.18 -20.27
N THR A 274 14.03 21.10 -20.91
CA THR A 274 13.59 20.79 -22.27
C THR A 274 12.22 20.11 -22.29
N LEU A 275 11.84 19.48 -21.18
CA LEU A 275 10.63 18.67 -21.06
C LEU A 275 9.82 18.99 -19.79
N TRP A 276 8.52 19.13 -19.97
CA TRP A 276 7.53 19.22 -18.90
C TRP A 276 6.48 18.12 -19.07
N ILE A 277 6.41 17.19 -18.11
CA ILE A 277 5.35 16.17 -18.05
C ILE A 277 4.34 16.58 -16.97
N GLN A 278 3.09 16.74 -17.38
CA GLN A 278 1.99 17.18 -16.54
C GLN A 278 0.99 16.04 -16.31
N ALA A 279 0.77 15.64 -15.06
CA ALA A 279 -0.38 14.80 -14.75
C ALA A 279 -1.69 15.60 -14.89
N SER A 280 -2.70 14.92 -15.41
CA SER A 280 -4.12 15.29 -15.40
C SER A 280 -4.93 14.01 -15.17
N ALA A 281 -6.23 14.02 -15.44
CA ALA A 281 -7.09 12.85 -15.35
C ALA A 281 -8.17 12.87 -16.44
N ILE A 282 -8.67 11.69 -16.78
CA ILE A 282 -9.85 11.56 -17.66
C ILE A 282 -11.10 12.26 -17.10
N GLY A 283 -11.10 12.60 -15.81
CA GLY A 283 -12.12 13.45 -15.19
C GLY A 283 -12.35 14.78 -15.91
N PHE A 284 -11.41 15.23 -16.75
CA PHE A 284 -11.59 16.35 -17.69
C PHE A 284 -12.87 16.23 -18.53
N TYR A 285 -13.21 15.02 -18.97
CA TYR A 285 -14.38 14.77 -19.82
C TYR A 285 -15.71 14.75 -19.07
N GLY A 286 -15.67 14.74 -17.73
CA GLY A 286 -16.87 14.57 -16.89
C GLY A 286 -17.60 13.25 -17.15
N VAL A 287 -18.81 13.15 -16.63
CA VAL A 287 -19.70 12.00 -16.89
C VAL A 287 -20.26 12.12 -18.32
N ARG A 288 -20.15 11.03 -19.09
CA ARG A 288 -20.59 10.95 -20.49
C ARG A 288 -21.38 9.68 -20.72
N ASP A 289 -22.08 9.61 -21.85
CA ASP A 289 -22.78 8.40 -22.24
C ASP A 289 -21.77 7.26 -22.49
N ALA A 290 -22.08 6.04 -22.05
CA ALA A 290 -21.21 4.88 -22.19
C ALA A 290 -20.92 4.51 -23.66
N SER A 291 -21.80 4.89 -24.59
CA SER A 291 -21.63 4.65 -26.03
C SER A 291 -20.70 5.66 -26.70
N GLU A 292 -20.53 6.84 -26.12
CA GLU A 292 -19.69 7.91 -26.66
C GLU A 292 -18.20 7.60 -26.43
N SER A 293 -17.43 7.48 -27.51
CA SER A 293 -15.99 7.28 -27.44
C SER A 293 -15.27 8.63 -27.39
N LEU A 294 -14.46 8.84 -26.37
CA LEU A 294 -13.80 10.12 -26.08
C LEU A 294 -12.29 10.02 -26.34
N ASP A 295 -11.83 10.71 -27.38
CA ASP A 295 -10.41 10.88 -27.69
C ASP A 295 -9.86 12.19 -27.08
N GLU A 296 -8.63 12.54 -27.40
CA GLU A 296 -7.99 13.78 -26.92
C GLU A 296 -8.60 15.07 -27.51
N ARG A 297 -9.45 14.97 -28.53
CA ARG A 297 -10.14 16.10 -29.17
C ARG A 297 -11.52 16.36 -28.54
N ALA A 298 -12.05 15.42 -27.77
CA ALA A 298 -13.33 15.56 -27.10
C ALA A 298 -13.35 16.75 -26.12
N SER A 299 -14.52 17.38 -25.99
CA SER A 299 -14.72 18.58 -25.19
C SER A 299 -14.68 18.31 -23.68
N LYS A 300 -14.39 19.37 -22.91
CA LYS A 300 -14.47 19.35 -21.45
C LYS A 300 -15.88 18.96 -20.99
N GLY A 301 -15.95 18.17 -19.93
CA GLY A 301 -17.19 17.87 -19.22
C GLY A 301 -17.65 18.93 -18.24
N ASP A 302 -18.70 18.56 -17.53
CA ASP A 302 -19.28 19.32 -16.43
C ASP A 302 -18.89 18.70 -15.08
N GLY A 303 -19.22 19.42 -14.00
CA GLY A 303 -18.94 18.99 -12.63
C GLY A 303 -17.55 19.37 -12.13
N PHE A 304 -17.34 19.15 -10.83
CA PHE A 304 -16.13 19.58 -10.13
C PHE A 304 -14.85 18.96 -10.71
N MET A 305 -14.86 17.67 -11.08
CA MET A 305 -13.67 16.99 -11.61
C MET A 305 -13.24 17.54 -12.96
N ALA A 306 -14.19 17.85 -13.85
CA ALA A 306 -13.89 18.42 -15.15
C ALA A 306 -13.27 19.81 -15.00
N GLU A 307 -13.81 20.63 -14.09
CA GLU A 307 -13.27 21.94 -13.78
C GLU A 307 -11.89 21.87 -13.12
N LEU A 308 -11.70 20.94 -12.18
CA LEU A 308 -10.40 20.70 -11.54
C LEU A 308 -9.33 20.35 -12.58
N CYS A 309 -9.62 19.41 -13.48
CA CYS A 309 -8.67 18.98 -14.51
C CYS A 309 -8.39 20.11 -15.51
N ALA A 310 -9.42 20.80 -16.01
CA ALA A 310 -9.24 21.89 -16.96
C ALA A 310 -8.40 23.04 -16.38
N ARG A 311 -8.66 23.45 -15.14
CA ARG A 311 -7.84 24.46 -14.46
C ARG A 311 -6.40 23.99 -14.27
N TRP A 312 -6.22 22.71 -13.93
CA TRP A 312 -4.88 22.15 -13.73
C TRP A 312 -4.06 22.14 -15.02
N GLU A 313 -4.67 21.72 -16.13
CA GLU A 313 -4.05 21.76 -17.47
C GLU A 313 -3.74 23.20 -17.90
N ALA A 314 -4.71 24.11 -17.78
CA ALA A 314 -4.54 25.52 -18.14
C ALA A 314 -3.43 26.21 -17.35
N THR A 315 -3.26 25.86 -16.07
CA THR A 315 -2.19 26.42 -15.22
C THR A 315 -0.79 26.00 -15.69
N ALA A 316 -0.66 24.82 -16.28
CA ALA A 316 0.62 24.32 -16.77
C ALA A 316 0.95 24.78 -18.20
N GLN A 317 -0.06 25.16 -18.99
CA GLN A 317 0.09 25.55 -20.41
C GLN A 317 1.21 26.58 -20.68
N PRO A 318 1.42 27.62 -19.85
CA PRO A 318 2.45 28.63 -20.11
C PRO A 318 3.88 28.09 -20.19
N ALA A 319 4.15 26.85 -19.76
CA ALA A 319 5.45 26.21 -19.96
C ALA A 319 5.91 26.26 -21.43
N THR A 320 4.97 26.09 -22.37
CA THR A 320 5.23 26.13 -23.81
C THR A 320 5.68 27.51 -24.31
N GLU A 321 5.23 28.59 -23.68
CA GLU A 321 5.64 29.96 -24.01
C GLU A 321 7.11 30.21 -23.64
N PHE A 322 7.68 29.41 -22.74
CA PHE A 322 9.10 29.43 -22.39
C PHE A 322 9.95 28.48 -23.26
N GLY A 323 9.40 27.93 -24.35
CA GLY A 323 10.08 26.99 -25.23
C GLY A 323 10.24 25.59 -24.64
N VAL A 324 9.52 25.27 -23.57
CA VAL A 324 9.55 23.94 -22.94
C VAL A 324 8.54 23.03 -23.61
N ARG A 325 8.99 21.88 -24.11
CA ARG A 325 8.09 20.85 -24.67
C ARG A 325 7.21 20.30 -23.56
N GLN A 326 5.89 20.29 -23.79
CA GLN A 326 4.92 19.83 -22.79
C GLN A 326 4.20 18.56 -23.23
N VAL A 327 4.09 17.60 -22.31
CA VAL A 327 3.28 16.38 -22.44
C VAL A 327 2.29 16.33 -21.28
N VAL A 328 0.99 16.34 -21.59
CA VAL A 328 -0.08 16.25 -20.59
C VAL A 328 -0.67 14.84 -20.63
N LEU A 329 -0.69 14.15 -19.49
CA LEU A 329 -1.21 12.79 -19.37
C LEU A 329 -2.56 12.80 -18.65
N ARG A 330 -3.66 12.61 -19.38
CA ARG A 330 -4.99 12.40 -18.79
C ARG A 330 -5.13 10.96 -18.33
N LEU A 331 -4.79 10.72 -17.07
CA LEU A 331 -4.74 9.39 -16.48
C LEU A 331 -6.14 8.82 -16.27
N GLY A 332 -6.34 7.57 -16.71
CA GLY A 332 -7.47 6.73 -16.28
C GLY A 332 -7.33 6.26 -14.84
N VAL A 333 -8.12 5.25 -14.46
CA VAL A 333 -7.91 4.55 -13.19
C VAL A 333 -6.63 3.72 -13.27
N VAL A 334 -5.56 4.19 -12.61
CA VAL A 334 -4.26 3.53 -12.66
C VAL A 334 -4.24 2.31 -11.74
N PHE A 335 -4.04 1.13 -12.32
CA PHE A 335 -3.90 -0.15 -11.65
C PHE A 335 -2.44 -0.51 -11.46
N GLY A 336 -2.09 -0.98 -10.27
CA GLY A 336 -0.75 -1.45 -9.95
C GLY A 336 -0.68 -1.98 -8.52
N PRO A 337 0.52 -2.33 -8.03
CA PRO A 337 0.74 -2.75 -6.64
C PRO A 337 0.46 -1.60 -5.67
N GLY A 338 -0.79 -1.48 -5.20
CA GLY A 338 -1.26 -0.35 -4.40
C GLY A 338 -2.40 0.41 -5.08
N GLY A 339 -2.35 1.74 -5.00
CA GLY A 339 -3.24 2.66 -5.72
C GLY A 339 -4.73 2.40 -5.52
N ALA A 340 -5.52 2.65 -6.57
CA ALA A 340 -6.96 2.44 -6.56
C ALA A 340 -7.36 0.95 -6.59
N LEU A 341 -6.50 0.08 -7.15
CA LEU A 341 -6.84 -1.33 -7.31
C LEU A 341 -6.96 -2.06 -5.97
N THR A 342 -6.07 -1.77 -5.01
CA THR A 342 -6.06 -2.44 -3.70
C THR A 342 -7.38 -2.32 -2.95
N PRO A 343 -7.95 -1.12 -2.72
CA PRO A 343 -9.26 -1.00 -2.06
C PRO A 343 -10.41 -1.57 -2.92
N LEU A 344 -10.32 -1.51 -4.25
CA LEU A 344 -11.32 -2.12 -5.14
C LEU A 344 -11.35 -3.65 -5.02
N LEU A 345 -10.21 -4.31 -4.86
CA LEU A 345 -10.10 -5.76 -4.77
C LEU A 345 -10.30 -6.30 -3.35
N LEU A 346 -10.19 -5.47 -2.31
CA LEU A 346 -10.32 -5.93 -0.92
C LEU A 346 -11.65 -6.67 -0.65
N PRO A 347 -12.84 -6.16 -1.05
CA PRO A 347 -14.09 -6.89 -0.88
C PRO A 347 -14.11 -8.25 -1.60
N PHE A 348 -13.51 -8.32 -2.80
CA PHE A 348 -13.40 -9.56 -3.56
C PHE A 348 -12.54 -10.58 -2.83
N ARG A 349 -11.38 -10.17 -2.30
CA ARG A 349 -10.49 -11.04 -1.51
C ARG A 349 -11.18 -11.61 -0.27
N LEU A 350 -12.11 -10.87 0.31
CA LEU A 350 -12.94 -11.26 1.45
C LEU A 350 -14.20 -12.07 1.08
N GLY A 351 -14.45 -12.32 -0.21
CA GLY A 351 -15.63 -13.07 -0.67
C GLY A 351 -16.93 -12.27 -0.81
N PHE A 352 -16.85 -10.94 -0.64
CA PHE A 352 -17.95 -9.98 -0.84
C PHE A 352 -17.82 -9.25 -2.18
N GLY A 353 -17.25 -9.93 -3.19
CA GLY A 353 -17.11 -9.39 -4.54
C GLY A 353 -18.47 -9.11 -5.17
N GLY A 354 -18.57 -7.99 -5.90
CA GLY A 354 -19.86 -7.55 -6.39
C GLY A 354 -19.86 -6.40 -7.39
N ARG A 355 -21.01 -6.22 -8.03
CA ARG A 355 -21.29 -5.09 -8.93
C ARG A 355 -21.68 -3.83 -8.15
N MET A 356 -21.27 -2.68 -8.66
CA MET A 356 -21.64 -1.35 -8.15
C MET A 356 -22.63 -0.69 -9.10
N GLY A 357 -23.75 -0.20 -8.59
CA GLY A 357 -24.79 0.42 -9.41
C GLY A 357 -25.45 -0.61 -10.34
N ASP A 358 -25.80 -0.21 -11.55
CA ASP A 358 -26.30 -1.14 -12.58
C ASP A 358 -25.18 -1.97 -13.24
N GLY A 359 -23.91 -1.60 -13.00
CA GLY A 359 -22.72 -2.24 -13.52
C GLY A 359 -22.40 -1.88 -14.98
N ARG A 360 -23.15 -0.96 -15.59
CA ARG A 360 -23.00 -0.57 -17.00
C ARG A 360 -21.97 0.54 -17.22
N GLN A 361 -21.65 1.29 -16.17
CA GLN A 361 -20.67 2.37 -16.23
C GLN A 361 -19.32 1.87 -16.75
N ILE A 362 -18.75 2.62 -17.69
CA ILE A 362 -17.48 2.27 -18.32
C ILE A 362 -16.33 2.70 -17.42
N MET A 363 -15.44 1.76 -17.14
CA MET A 363 -14.22 2.00 -16.40
C MET A 363 -13.07 2.10 -17.39
N SER A 364 -12.57 3.32 -17.60
CA SER A 364 -11.34 3.58 -18.35
C SER A 364 -10.15 3.51 -17.40
N TRP A 365 -9.31 2.50 -17.59
CA TRP A 365 -8.23 2.12 -16.67
C TRP A 365 -6.90 2.04 -17.42
N VAL A 366 -5.78 1.96 -16.70
CA VAL A 366 -4.44 1.73 -17.29
C VAL A 366 -3.53 1.03 -16.30
N HIS A 367 -2.61 0.19 -16.76
CA HIS A 367 -1.58 -0.39 -15.90
C HIS A 367 -0.51 0.65 -15.55
N ARG A 368 -0.02 0.67 -14.30
CA ARG A 368 0.99 1.64 -13.84
C ARG A 368 2.25 1.55 -14.70
N ASP A 369 2.66 0.35 -15.08
CA ASP A 369 3.87 0.19 -15.89
C ASP A 369 3.73 0.82 -17.27
N ASP A 370 2.55 0.76 -17.91
CA ASP A 370 2.30 1.48 -19.16
C ASP A 370 2.40 3.00 -18.98
N VAL A 371 1.99 3.53 -17.82
CA VAL A 371 2.20 4.95 -17.49
C VAL A 371 3.71 5.26 -17.41
N LEU A 372 4.49 4.39 -16.79
CA LEU A 372 5.95 4.57 -16.68
C LEU A 372 6.64 4.51 -18.04
N GLN A 373 6.23 3.57 -18.92
CA GLN A 373 6.73 3.46 -20.29
C GLN A 373 6.45 4.75 -21.09
N VAL A 374 5.26 5.34 -20.97
CA VAL A 374 4.92 6.58 -21.69
C VAL A 374 5.68 7.78 -21.14
N ILE A 375 5.87 7.86 -19.81
CA ILE A 375 6.71 8.89 -19.19
C ILE A 375 8.16 8.77 -19.67
N ALA A 376 8.71 7.55 -19.72
CA ALA A 376 10.04 7.29 -20.23
C ALA A 376 10.15 7.60 -21.72
N ARG A 377 9.18 7.17 -22.53
CA ARG A 377 9.15 7.51 -23.96
C ARG A 377 9.14 9.02 -24.20
N ALA A 378 8.46 9.79 -23.37
CA ALA A 378 8.49 11.24 -23.47
C ALA A 378 9.89 11.86 -23.27
N PHE A 379 10.85 11.16 -22.65
CA PHE A 379 12.22 11.63 -22.48
C PHE A 379 13.03 11.58 -23.79
N ASP A 380 12.71 10.63 -24.66
CA ASP A 380 13.50 10.31 -25.86
C ASP A 380 12.77 10.64 -27.16
N ASP A 381 11.44 10.64 -27.15
CA ASP A 381 10.61 10.95 -28.32
C ASP A 381 10.14 12.40 -28.28
N GLU A 382 10.85 13.27 -29.02
CA GLU A 382 10.53 14.69 -29.13
C GLU A 382 9.19 14.96 -29.86
N SER A 383 8.65 13.97 -30.59
CA SER A 383 7.36 14.10 -31.27
C SER A 383 6.18 14.06 -30.30
N LEU A 384 6.37 13.56 -29.07
CA LEU A 384 5.34 13.58 -28.04
C LEU A 384 5.17 15.01 -27.52
N VAL A 385 4.06 15.64 -27.94
CA VAL A 385 3.70 17.02 -27.58
C VAL A 385 2.20 17.15 -27.39
N GLY A 386 1.79 17.84 -26.34
CA GLY A 386 0.38 18.10 -26.01
C GLY A 386 -0.25 17.01 -25.16
N THR A 387 -1.55 16.83 -25.30
CA THR A 387 -2.35 15.97 -24.42
C THR A 387 -2.50 14.56 -24.98
N TYR A 388 -2.38 13.57 -24.09
CA TYR A 388 -2.55 12.15 -24.35
C TYR A 388 -3.47 11.52 -23.30
N ASN A 389 -4.42 10.70 -23.74
CA ASN A 389 -5.23 9.87 -22.86
C ASN A 389 -4.40 8.66 -22.44
N MET A 390 -4.05 8.61 -21.15
CA MET A 390 -3.30 7.52 -20.58
C MET A 390 -4.26 6.47 -20.01
N VAL A 391 -4.88 5.73 -20.94
CA VAL A 391 -5.84 4.65 -20.72
C VAL A 391 -5.44 3.44 -21.57
N ALA A 392 -5.71 2.23 -21.11
CA ALA A 392 -5.56 1.01 -21.90
C ALA A 392 -6.58 1.01 -23.07
N PRO A 393 -6.28 0.32 -24.18
CA PRO A 393 -7.18 0.26 -25.34
C PRO A 393 -8.47 -0.51 -25.05
N GLU A 394 -8.46 -1.50 -24.14
CA GLU A 394 -9.67 -2.21 -23.73
C GLU A 394 -10.47 -1.41 -22.70
N THR A 395 -11.65 -0.96 -23.11
CA THR A 395 -12.66 -0.37 -22.21
C THR A 395 -13.59 -1.46 -21.68
N VAL A 396 -13.78 -1.51 -20.36
CA VAL A 396 -14.62 -2.53 -19.70
C VAL A 396 -15.76 -1.88 -18.90
N THR A 397 -16.88 -2.56 -18.77
CA THR A 397 -17.95 -2.15 -17.84
C THR A 397 -17.57 -2.51 -16.40
N GLN A 398 -18.19 -1.85 -15.41
CA GLN A 398 -17.97 -2.21 -14.01
C GLN A 398 -18.36 -3.67 -13.72
N ALA A 399 -19.44 -4.18 -14.34
CA ALA A 399 -19.82 -5.58 -14.20
C ALA A 399 -18.76 -6.52 -14.78
N ALA A 400 -18.16 -6.17 -15.93
CA ALA A 400 -17.06 -6.93 -16.52
C ALA A 400 -15.81 -6.88 -15.64
N PHE A 401 -15.50 -5.75 -15.02
CA PHE A 401 -14.44 -5.66 -14.01
C PHE A 401 -14.71 -6.59 -12.83
N ALA A 402 -15.91 -6.55 -12.25
CA ALA A 402 -16.26 -7.40 -11.11
C ALA A 402 -16.15 -8.90 -11.44
N ALA A 403 -16.64 -9.30 -12.61
CA ALA A 403 -16.53 -10.68 -13.09
C ALA A 403 -15.07 -11.13 -13.27
N ASN A 404 -14.23 -10.30 -13.90
CA ASN A 404 -12.80 -10.60 -14.08
C ASN A 404 -12.05 -10.65 -12.74
N ALA A 405 -12.30 -9.71 -11.83
CA ALA A 405 -11.71 -9.70 -10.51
C ALA A 405 -12.06 -10.98 -9.72
N GLY A 406 -13.33 -11.41 -9.75
CA GLY A 406 -13.75 -12.67 -9.12
C GLY A 406 -13.08 -13.90 -9.73
N LYS A 407 -12.99 -13.95 -11.07
CA LYS A 407 -12.34 -15.04 -11.80
C LYS A 407 -10.85 -15.16 -11.45
N VAL A 408 -10.10 -14.05 -11.51
CA VAL A 408 -8.65 -14.05 -11.24
C VAL A 408 -8.37 -14.39 -9.77
N LEU A 409 -9.14 -13.80 -8.84
CA LEU A 409 -8.98 -14.05 -7.40
C LEU A 409 -9.57 -15.40 -6.95
N LYS A 410 -10.30 -16.12 -7.83
CA LYS A 410 -11.05 -17.34 -7.51
C LYS A 410 -12.03 -17.14 -6.34
N ARG A 411 -12.81 -16.06 -6.40
CA ARG A 411 -13.78 -15.64 -5.36
C ARG A 411 -15.16 -15.41 -5.97
N PRO A 412 -16.24 -15.66 -5.20
CA PRO A 412 -17.60 -15.47 -5.71
C PRO A 412 -17.90 -13.99 -5.95
N VAL A 413 -18.70 -13.72 -6.99
CA VAL A 413 -19.17 -12.38 -7.35
C VAL A 413 -20.69 -12.41 -7.31
N TRP A 414 -21.26 -11.91 -6.22
CA TRP A 414 -22.69 -12.02 -5.94
C TRP A 414 -23.26 -10.77 -5.26
N PHE A 415 -22.39 -9.97 -4.63
CA PHE A 415 -22.81 -8.78 -3.92
C PHE A 415 -23.25 -7.68 -4.90
N HIS A 416 -24.21 -6.86 -4.48
CA HIS A 416 -24.67 -5.71 -5.25
C HIS A 416 -24.67 -4.48 -4.37
N ILE A 417 -23.90 -3.47 -4.76
CA ILE A 417 -23.83 -2.19 -4.06
C ILE A 417 -24.77 -1.22 -4.79
N PRO A 418 -25.94 -0.89 -4.22
CA PRO A 418 -26.86 0.05 -4.84
C PRO A 418 -26.28 1.47 -4.85
N ALA A 419 -26.48 2.19 -5.96
CA ALA A 419 -25.93 3.54 -6.13
C ALA A 419 -26.59 4.58 -5.22
N ALA A 420 -27.91 4.50 -5.03
CA ALA A 420 -28.71 5.50 -4.32
C ALA A 420 -28.19 5.84 -2.90
N PRO A 421 -27.97 4.88 -1.98
CA PRO A 421 -27.46 5.20 -0.65
C PRO A 421 -26.06 5.80 -0.68
N VAL A 422 -25.20 5.35 -1.61
CA VAL A 422 -23.84 5.88 -1.71
C VAL A 422 -23.84 7.30 -2.29
N ARG A 423 -24.67 7.59 -3.30
CA ARG A 423 -24.86 8.94 -3.83
C ARG A 423 -25.37 9.91 -2.75
N ALA A 424 -26.31 9.49 -1.90
CA ALA A 424 -26.80 10.30 -0.78
C ALA A 424 -25.70 10.64 0.24
N LEU A 425 -24.85 9.67 0.56
CA LEU A 425 -23.76 9.85 1.54
C LEU A 425 -22.56 10.62 0.96
N ALA A 426 -22.14 10.28 -0.26
CA ALA A 426 -20.89 10.76 -0.87
C ALA A 426 -21.06 12.00 -1.76
N GLY A 427 -22.29 12.36 -2.17
CA GLY A 427 -22.53 13.45 -3.12
C GLY A 427 -21.83 13.22 -4.46
N GLU A 428 -21.26 14.28 -5.05
CA GLU A 428 -20.52 14.23 -6.32
C GLU A 428 -19.34 13.23 -6.30
N MET A 429 -18.75 12.92 -5.14
CA MET A 429 -17.68 11.92 -5.06
C MET A 429 -18.14 10.52 -5.48
N ALA A 430 -19.45 10.23 -5.40
CA ALA A 430 -20.01 8.96 -5.87
C ALA A 430 -19.78 8.73 -7.37
N GLU A 431 -19.59 9.80 -8.16
CA GLU A 431 -19.31 9.70 -9.59
C GLU A 431 -18.06 8.88 -9.88
N LEU A 432 -17.07 8.89 -8.99
CA LEU A 432 -15.85 8.07 -9.11
C LEU A 432 -16.11 6.56 -9.13
N PHE A 433 -17.27 6.11 -8.61
CA PHE A 433 -17.59 4.70 -8.43
C PHE A 433 -18.80 4.23 -9.26
N PHE A 434 -19.77 5.12 -9.48
CA PHE A 434 -21.06 4.79 -10.09
C PHE A 434 -21.26 5.39 -11.47
N ASP A 435 -20.38 6.28 -11.89
CA ASP A 435 -20.40 6.88 -13.22
C ASP A 435 -19.07 6.57 -13.92
N GLY A 436 -19.00 6.88 -15.21
CA GLY A 436 -17.83 6.57 -16.01
C GLY A 436 -17.87 7.23 -17.37
N GLN A 437 -16.79 7.03 -18.11
CA GLN A 437 -16.66 7.52 -19.47
C GLN A 437 -15.79 6.57 -20.27
N ARG A 438 -16.12 6.39 -21.56
CA ARG A 438 -15.38 5.54 -22.49
C ARG A 438 -14.30 6.35 -23.18
N VAL A 439 -13.11 6.35 -22.59
CA VAL A 439 -11.95 7.10 -23.10
C VAL A 439 -11.05 6.17 -23.88
N VAL A 440 -10.53 6.64 -25.01
CA VAL A 440 -9.63 5.88 -25.87
C VAL A 440 -8.27 6.58 -26.01
N PRO A 441 -7.15 5.81 -26.08
CA PRO A 441 -5.80 6.36 -26.18
C PRO A 441 -5.42 6.60 -27.65
N GLN A 442 -6.22 7.39 -28.37
CA GLN A 442 -6.09 7.52 -29.82
C GLN A 442 -4.73 8.08 -30.21
N ARG A 443 -4.28 9.17 -29.59
CA ARG A 443 -2.98 9.77 -29.94
C ARG A 443 -1.78 8.90 -29.56
N LEU A 444 -1.85 8.10 -28.50
CA LEU A 444 -0.78 7.14 -28.17
C LEU A 444 -0.71 6.03 -29.22
N THR A 445 -1.87 5.53 -29.66
CA THR A 445 -1.96 4.51 -30.70
C THR A 445 -1.46 5.04 -32.05
N GLU A 446 -1.85 6.25 -32.43
CA GLU A 446 -1.36 6.94 -33.64
C GLU A 446 0.15 7.21 -33.58
N ALA A 447 0.70 7.45 -32.37
CA ALA A 447 2.14 7.54 -32.13
C ALA A 447 2.84 6.17 -32.10
N GLY A 448 2.14 5.06 -32.37
CA GLY A 448 2.71 3.71 -32.40
C GLY A 448 3.10 3.15 -31.02
N TYR A 449 2.54 3.69 -29.93
CA TYR A 449 2.74 3.10 -28.60
C TYR A 449 2.02 1.75 -28.51
N THR A 450 2.76 0.71 -28.12
CA THR A 450 2.19 -0.62 -27.87
C THR A 450 2.05 -0.84 -26.37
N PHE A 451 0.83 -1.03 -25.91
CA PHE A 451 0.54 -1.28 -24.51
C PHE A 451 1.05 -2.66 -24.09
N ARG A 452 1.76 -2.72 -22.96
CA ARG A 452 2.18 -3.97 -22.34
C ARG A 452 0.99 -4.73 -21.78
N PHE A 453 0.02 -4.00 -21.21
CA PHE A 453 -1.20 -4.58 -20.65
C PHE A 453 -2.45 -4.03 -21.37
N PRO A 454 -2.74 -4.49 -22.60
CA PRO A 454 -3.85 -3.98 -23.37
C PRO A 454 -5.22 -4.45 -22.85
N THR A 455 -5.26 -5.53 -22.07
CA THR A 455 -6.49 -6.15 -21.55
C THR A 455 -6.52 -6.24 -20.03
N LEU A 456 -7.71 -6.15 -19.44
CA LEU A 456 -7.94 -6.18 -18.01
C LEU A 456 -7.55 -7.52 -17.38
N ASP A 457 -7.83 -8.64 -18.05
CA ASP A 457 -7.47 -9.98 -17.54
C ASP A 457 -5.94 -10.10 -17.36
N ALA A 458 -5.16 -9.64 -18.35
CA ALA A 458 -3.69 -9.61 -18.25
C ALA A 458 -3.20 -8.70 -17.11
N ALA A 459 -3.74 -7.49 -17.00
CA ALA A 459 -3.39 -6.56 -15.93
C ALA A 459 -3.73 -7.09 -14.53
N LEU A 460 -4.91 -7.70 -14.36
CA LEU A 460 -5.30 -8.26 -13.06
C LEU A 460 -4.45 -9.48 -12.68
N ARG A 461 -4.08 -10.34 -13.63
CA ARG A 461 -3.21 -11.49 -13.36
C ARG A 461 -1.80 -11.11 -12.97
N ASP A 462 -1.28 -10.01 -13.51
CA ASP A 462 0.01 -9.46 -13.11
C ASP A 462 -0.03 -8.93 -11.66
N LEU A 463 -1.14 -8.31 -11.28
CA LEU A 463 -1.28 -7.56 -10.04
C LEU A 463 -1.88 -8.33 -8.85
N THR A 464 -2.28 -9.59 -9.03
CA THR A 464 -2.96 -10.40 -8.00
C THR A 464 -2.42 -11.81 -7.90
#